data_AF-A0A4Q7E9P3-F1
#
_entry.id   AF-A0A4Q7E9P3-F1
#
_cell.length_a   1.000
_cell.length_b   1.000
_cell.length_c   1.000
_cell.angle_alpha   90.00
_cell.angle_beta   90.00
_cell.angle_gamma   90.00
#
_symmetry.space_group_name_H-M   'P 1'
#
loop_
_entity.id
_entity.type
_entity.pdbx_description
1 polymer ?
#
loop_
_entity_poly.entity_id
_entity_poly.type
_entity_poly.pdbx_seq_one_letter_code
_entity_poly.pdbx_strand_id
1 'polypeptide(L)'
;MKLISLNDNTVKFGPSTSEATLKNLGAASITFGNTTIYIGTFQESSNNQDPIVTSFTNGSRDWTQYYDTSGIDGRGVGLLWNGISQNLYGVFTADGGSQGANTFGQVTQGGWLSGYGSGGGAKVSVLLKLNPATGASEAGTFIRAQLANGNTNTLMPVDLDFVGNQVVFFGDSFFTPLDVNRQRFNNQNPAFNSPFDYRVVLSPDLSRATSAEAIGWNGVTAFGASGGQGANRYGGGLFLALSLSAQIGVAGFGHPVSTFGTVINGINIEHIFDEGYYLATNPDVATAVKAGQVESGYQHFLVAGLAEGRGPFQFYDEAFYLAQNADIASAVLSGALTSGLQHFLSFGHEEERDPSAAFDSSDYLLSNPDIKSAVDNGAIASAFEHFANFGLTEGRFSDVLLFDENYYLANNADVAQVVNAGLVNSGWEHFLTFGQTEKRDPSANFSQETYLSLHQDVAGAIANGGMPSAFYHYAAFGIAEGRAI
;
A
#
# COMPACT_ATOMS: atom_id res chain seq x y z
N MET A 1 -1.00 0.10 3.45
CA MET A 1 0.09 0.34 4.39
C MET A 1 1.06 -0.82 4.33
N LYS A 2 2.30 -0.56 3.90
CA LYS A 2 3.47 -1.39 4.18
C LYS A 2 4.68 -0.46 4.10
N LEU A 3 5.13 0.06 5.23
CA LEU A 3 6.40 0.80 5.32
C LEU A 3 7.41 -0.17 5.89
N ILE A 4 8.16 -0.78 4.98
CA ILE A 4 9.27 -1.67 5.28
C ILE A 4 10.52 -1.05 4.76
N SER A 5 11.55 -1.11 5.60
CA SER A 5 12.89 -0.80 5.19
C SER A 5 13.77 -1.94 5.63
N LEU A 6 14.36 -2.63 4.66
CA LEU A 6 15.36 -3.68 4.85
C LEU A 6 16.62 -3.25 4.13
N ASN A 7 17.76 -3.53 4.73
CA ASN A 7 19.05 -3.26 4.12
C ASN A 7 19.97 -4.47 4.28
N ASP A 8 20.36 -5.06 3.15
CA ASP A 8 21.30 -6.18 3.08
C ASP A 8 22.66 -5.83 3.72
N ASN A 9 23.00 -4.54 3.72
CA ASN A 9 24.18 -3.97 4.36
C ASN A 9 23.77 -3.01 5.48
N THR A 10 23.63 -3.54 6.69
CA THR A 10 23.21 -2.76 7.86
C THR A 10 24.12 -1.54 8.08
N VAL A 11 23.54 -0.34 8.07
CA VAL A 11 24.28 0.91 8.29
C VAL A 11 24.86 0.92 9.70
N LYS A 12 26.13 1.32 9.79
CA LYS A 12 26.83 1.45 11.07
C LYS A 12 26.67 2.85 11.65
N PHE A 13 26.17 2.94 12.87
CA PHE A 13 26.04 4.22 13.58
C PHE A 13 26.10 4.07 15.10
N GLY A 14 26.34 5.18 15.79
CA GLY A 14 26.40 5.23 17.25
C GLY A 14 25.37 6.19 17.85
N PRO A 15 25.33 6.30 19.19
CA PRO A 15 24.30 7.06 19.91
C PRO A 15 24.40 8.57 19.70
N SER A 16 25.51 9.08 19.14
CA SER A 16 25.70 10.49 18.80
C SER A 16 25.49 10.81 17.31
N THR A 17 25.26 9.82 16.44
CA THR A 17 25.12 10.03 14.99
C THR A 17 23.85 10.82 14.66
N SER A 18 23.97 11.99 14.01
CA SER A 18 22.83 12.85 13.70
C SER A 18 21.85 12.22 12.71
N GLU A 19 20.58 12.64 12.73
CA GLU A 19 19.55 12.17 11.79
C GLU A 19 19.96 12.43 10.32
N ALA A 20 20.52 13.61 10.03
CA ALA A 20 21.01 13.96 8.70
C ALA A 20 22.10 13.00 8.21
N THR A 21 22.99 12.56 9.10
CA THR A 21 23.99 11.54 8.79
C THR A 21 23.35 10.19 8.50
N LEU A 22 22.36 9.77 9.29
CA LEU A 22 21.63 8.51 9.07
C LEU A 22 20.89 8.50 7.72
N LYS A 23 20.23 9.62 7.37
CA LYS A 23 19.61 9.83 6.07
C LYS A 23 20.62 9.67 4.93
N ASN A 24 21.77 10.33 5.03
CA ASN A 24 22.82 10.28 4.00
C ASN A 24 23.45 8.89 3.85
N LEU A 25 23.51 8.10 4.92
CA LEU A 25 24.03 6.74 4.89
C LEU A 25 23.03 5.72 4.33
N GLY A 26 21.77 6.11 4.08
CA GLY A 26 20.72 5.19 3.65
C GLY A 26 20.36 4.18 4.74
N ALA A 27 20.39 4.60 6.01
CA ALA A 27 19.98 3.74 7.12
C ALA A 27 18.52 3.33 6.96
N ALA A 28 18.24 2.04 7.19
CA ALA A 28 16.89 1.52 7.10
C ALA A 28 16.01 2.26 8.11
N SER A 29 14.88 2.78 7.65
CA SER A 29 14.02 3.64 8.45
C SER A 29 12.56 3.61 8.05
N ILE A 30 11.71 4.00 8.99
CA ILE A 30 10.29 4.23 8.80
C ILE A 30 9.93 5.60 9.36
N THR A 31 9.03 6.31 8.69
CA THR A 31 8.54 7.61 9.15
C THR A 31 7.03 7.54 9.34
N PHE A 32 6.54 8.02 10.47
CA PHE A 32 5.13 8.17 10.76
C PHE A 32 4.88 9.51 11.47
N GLY A 33 4.02 10.34 10.87
CA GLY A 33 3.90 11.75 11.25
C GLY A 33 5.26 12.45 11.14
N ASN A 34 5.69 13.10 12.23
CA ASN A 34 6.97 13.81 12.29
C ASN A 34 8.08 12.99 12.95
N THR A 35 7.84 11.71 13.21
CA THR A 35 8.77 10.79 13.86
C THR A 35 9.36 9.83 12.84
N THR A 36 10.69 9.73 12.81
CA THR A 36 11.43 8.76 12.00
C THR A 36 12.25 7.85 12.91
N ILE A 37 12.08 6.54 12.75
CA ILE A 37 12.85 5.53 13.46
C ILE A 37 13.83 4.88 12.49
N TYR A 38 15.10 4.83 12.90
CA TYR A 38 16.21 4.22 12.17
C TYR A 38 16.69 2.96 12.86
N ILE A 39 17.05 1.94 12.08
CA ILE A 39 17.67 0.70 12.55
C ILE A 39 19.02 0.48 11.88
N GLY A 40 19.95 -0.12 12.61
CA GLY A 40 21.24 -0.53 12.07
C GLY A 40 22.10 -1.25 13.09
N THR A 41 23.41 -1.04 13.00
CA THR A 41 24.40 -1.79 13.78
C THR A 41 25.42 -0.85 14.42
N PHE A 42 25.68 -1.02 15.71
CA PHE A 42 26.76 -0.34 16.41
C PHE A 42 28.00 -1.25 16.44
N GLN A 43 29.16 -0.68 16.15
CA GLN A 43 30.43 -1.42 16.18
C GLN A 43 31.11 -1.18 17.54
N GLU A 44 30.85 -2.06 18.50
CA GLU A 44 31.38 -1.94 19.88
C GLU A 44 32.90 -2.23 19.93
N SER A 45 33.36 -3.27 19.23
CA SER A 45 34.78 -3.63 19.13
C SER A 45 35.11 -4.15 17.73
N SER A 46 36.33 -4.65 17.50
CA SER A 46 36.68 -5.29 16.21
C SER A 46 35.97 -6.62 15.96
N ASN A 47 35.38 -7.22 17.00
CA ASN A 47 34.80 -8.56 17.00
C ASN A 47 33.45 -8.64 17.71
N ASN A 48 32.80 -7.49 17.95
CA ASN A 48 31.47 -7.41 18.52
C ASN A 48 30.65 -6.33 17.82
N GLN A 49 29.40 -6.67 17.50
CA GLN A 49 28.44 -5.81 16.83
C GLN A 49 27.10 -5.87 17.59
N ASP A 50 26.57 -4.71 17.95
CA ASP A 50 25.34 -4.61 18.73
C ASP A 50 24.24 -4.00 17.85
N PRO A 51 23.05 -4.63 17.72
CA PRO A 51 21.95 -4.03 17.00
C PRO A 51 21.43 -2.78 17.73
N ILE A 52 21.21 -1.70 16.97
CA ILE A 52 20.84 -0.39 17.48
C ILE A 52 19.63 0.17 16.71
N VAL A 53 18.70 0.79 17.45
CA VAL A 53 17.56 1.53 16.89
C VAL A 53 17.47 2.90 17.55
N THR A 54 17.13 3.94 16.81
CA THR A 54 16.98 5.30 17.35
C THR A 54 15.80 6.03 16.71
N SER A 55 15.10 6.85 17.50
CA SER A 55 13.97 7.68 17.06
C SER A 55 14.36 9.15 17.02
N PHE A 56 13.84 9.85 16.03
CA PHE A 56 13.89 11.31 15.92
C PHE A 56 12.51 11.87 15.66
N THR A 57 12.15 12.94 16.36
CA THR A 57 10.94 13.73 16.09
C THR A 57 11.32 15.14 15.72
N ASN A 58 10.89 15.60 14.53
CA ASN A 58 11.32 16.90 13.96
C ASN A 58 12.85 17.07 13.94
N GLY A 59 13.60 15.99 13.68
CA GLY A 59 15.07 15.98 13.67
C GLY A 59 15.75 16.02 15.04
N SER A 60 14.99 16.12 16.14
CA SER A 60 15.50 15.96 17.50
C SER A 60 15.44 14.49 17.92
N ARG A 61 16.50 13.96 18.52
CA ARG A 61 16.51 12.56 18.96
C ARG A 61 15.64 12.38 20.20
N ASP A 62 14.75 11.40 20.16
CA ASP A 62 13.91 11.02 21.30
C ASP A 62 14.61 9.97 22.17
N TRP A 63 15.06 8.89 21.54
CA TRP A 63 15.71 7.76 22.22
C TRP A 63 16.64 6.97 21.31
N THR A 64 17.51 6.16 21.93
CA THR A 64 18.39 5.18 21.28
C THR A 64 18.40 3.93 22.15
N GLN A 65 18.20 2.75 21.54
CA GLN A 65 18.17 1.46 22.22
C GLN A 65 19.11 0.45 21.53
N TYR A 66 19.77 -0.38 22.35
CA TYR A 66 20.50 -1.57 21.92
C TYR A 66 19.72 -2.82 22.31
N TYR A 67 19.77 -3.88 21.50
CA TYR A 67 18.89 -5.05 21.68
C TYR A 67 19.60 -6.35 22.06
N ASP A 68 20.86 -6.49 21.66
CA ASP A 68 21.74 -7.54 22.17
C ASP A 68 23.11 -6.92 22.34
N THR A 69 23.54 -6.80 23.59
CA THR A 69 24.87 -6.27 23.96
C THR A 69 25.72 -7.37 24.58
N SER A 70 25.40 -8.64 24.30
CA SER A 70 26.32 -9.73 24.62
C SER A 70 27.48 -9.74 23.62
N GLY A 71 28.46 -10.63 23.83
CA GLY A 71 29.62 -10.74 22.93
C GLY A 71 29.34 -11.48 21.61
N ILE A 72 28.09 -11.49 21.12
CA ILE A 72 27.74 -12.08 19.82
C ILE A 72 27.61 -10.96 18.78
N ASP A 73 27.87 -11.27 17.51
CA ASP A 73 27.59 -10.31 16.44
C ASP A 73 26.09 -10.28 16.12
N GLY A 74 25.41 -9.21 16.55
CA GLY A 74 24.04 -8.87 16.20
C GLY A 74 23.94 -7.68 15.24
N ARG A 75 22.92 -7.66 14.38
CA ARG A 75 22.71 -6.56 13.41
C ARG A 75 21.25 -6.19 13.28
N GLY A 76 20.95 -4.89 13.20
CA GLY A 76 19.62 -4.39 12.90
C GLY A 76 19.40 -4.29 11.40
N VAL A 77 18.44 -5.04 10.87
CA VAL A 77 18.27 -5.25 9.42
C VAL A 77 17.11 -4.45 8.86
N GLY A 78 15.99 -4.39 9.59
CA GLY A 78 14.84 -3.66 9.09
C GLY A 78 13.74 -3.40 10.10
N LEU A 79 12.80 -2.56 9.67
CA LEU A 79 11.64 -2.13 10.45
C LEU A 79 10.37 -2.41 9.66
N LEU A 80 9.31 -2.75 10.38
CA LEU A 80 7.95 -2.88 9.88
C LEU A 80 7.02 -2.12 10.80
N TRP A 81 6.22 -1.22 10.24
CA TRP A 81 5.24 -0.42 10.97
C TRP A 81 3.82 -0.71 10.51
N ASN A 82 2.95 -0.99 11.48
CA ASN A 82 1.50 -0.96 11.29
C ASN A 82 0.96 0.32 11.92
N GLY A 83 0.72 1.36 11.13
CA GLY A 83 0.09 2.60 11.59
C GLY A 83 -1.36 2.48 12.03
N ILE A 84 -2.05 1.36 11.75
CA ILE A 84 -3.39 1.11 12.29
C ILE A 84 -3.29 0.57 13.73
N SER A 85 -2.57 -0.54 13.93
CA SER A 85 -2.42 -1.15 15.26
C SER A 85 -1.33 -0.50 16.12
N GLN A 86 -0.62 0.48 15.56
CA GLN A 86 0.58 1.14 16.10
C GLN A 86 1.66 0.15 16.55
N ASN A 87 1.69 -1.02 15.92
CA ASN A 87 2.68 -2.04 16.22
C ASN A 87 3.93 -1.79 15.37
N LEU A 88 5.04 -1.59 16.05
CA LEU A 88 6.37 -1.53 15.46
C LEU A 88 7.07 -2.87 15.64
N TYR A 89 7.66 -3.38 14.56
CA TYR A 89 8.52 -4.56 14.60
C TYR A 89 9.90 -4.22 14.05
N GLY A 90 10.93 -4.70 14.74
CA GLY A 90 12.30 -4.69 14.27
C GLY A 90 12.75 -6.11 13.93
N VAL A 91 13.38 -6.29 12.77
CA VAL A 91 14.05 -7.53 12.41
C VAL A 91 15.56 -7.38 12.50
N PHE A 92 16.16 -8.35 13.15
CA PHE A 92 17.56 -8.40 13.51
C PHE A 92 18.17 -9.72 13.05
N THR A 93 19.49 -9.78 13.00
CA THR A 93 20.23 -11.05 12.86
C THR A 93 21.18 -11.24 14.03
N ALA A 94 21.50 -12.50 14.34
CA ALA A 94 22.40 -12.89 15.41
C ALA A 94 23.29 -14.08 14.99
N ASP A 95 24.60 -13.95 15.17
CA ASP A 95 25.61 -14.96 14.82
C ASP A 95 25.91 -15.90 16.02
N GLY A 96 24.86 -16.38 16.71
CA GLY A 96 25.00 -17.25 17.88
C GLY A 96 23.90 -17.07 18.91
N GLY A 97 23.93 -17.92 19.93
CA GLY A 97 23.02 -17.79 21.07
C GLY A 97 23.57 -16.82 22.11
N SER A 98 22.83 -15.75 22.38
CA SER A 98 23.14 -14.81 23.46
C SER A 98 22.64 -15.30 24.82
N GLN A 99 23.38 -14.97 25.87
CA GLN A 99 23.06 -15.29 27.26
C GLN A 99 23.41 -14.09 28.14
N GLY A 100 22.60 -13.82 29.16
CA GLY A 100 22.80 -12.72 30.10
C GLY A 100 21.79 -11.58 29.96
N ALA A 101 22.05 -10.47 30.64
CA ALA A 101 21.19 -9.29 30.63
C ALA A 101 21.26 -8.55 29.28
N ASN A 102 20.13 -7.99 28.83
CA ASN A 102 20.03 -7.24 27.58
C ASN A 102 20.41 -8.07 26.33
N THR A 103 19.81 -9.24 26.22
CA THR A 103 20.02 -10.19 25.12
C THR A 103 18.71 -10.59 24.47
N PHE A 104 18.75 -10.98 23.20
CA PHE A 104 17.59 -11.51 22.49
C PHE A 104 16.93 -12.66 23.26
N GLY A 105 17.74 -13.55 23.86
CA GLY A 105 17.23 -14.69 24.63
C GLY A 105 16.32 -14.32 25.82
N GLN A 106 16.43 -13.10 26.37
CA GLN A 106 15.54 -12.65 27.44
C GLN A 106 14.16 -12.24 26.91
N VAL A 107 14.12 -11.50 25.82
CA VAL A 107 12.88 -10.93 25.27
C VAL A 107 12.08 -11.95 24.46
N THR A 108 12.72 -13.02 23.99
CA THR A 108 12.08 -14.06 23.19
C THR A 108 11.47 -15.20 24.00
N GLN A 109 11.57 -15.22 25.33
CA GLN A 109 11.14 -16.39 26.13
C GLN A 109 9.68 -16.79 25.91
N GLY A 110 8.80 -15.80 25.69
CA GLY A 110 7.38 -16.02 25.36
C GLY A 110 7.09 -16.20 23.87
N GLY A 111 8.11 -16.13 23.02
CA GLY A 111 8.00 -16.20 21.57
C GLY A 111 7.73 -17.59 21.02
N TRP A 112 7.34 -17.62 19.75
CA TRP A 112 7.11 -18.86 19.02
C TRP A 112 8.34 -19.77 19.03
N LEU A 113 9.53 -19.27 18.67
CA LEU A 113 10.81 -19.91 18.94
C LEU A 113 11.54 -19.12 20.01
N SER A 114 11.61 -19.69 21.20
CA SER A 114 11.97 -18.93 22.40
C SER A 114 13.47 -18.64 22.58
N GLY A 115 14.33 -19.20 21.73
CA GLY A 115 15.77 -19.01 21.85
C GLY A 115 16.54 -19.54 20.65
N TYR A 116 17.83 -19.20 20.59
CA TYR A 116 18.77 -19.66 19.56
C TYR A 116 18.96 -21.18 19.54
N GLY A 117 18.83 -21.88 20.67
CA GLY A 117 18.98 -23.35 20.77
C GLY A 117 20.43 -23.83 20.77
N SER A 118 20.65 -25.10 20.47
CA SER A 118 22.00 -25.69 20.39
C SER A 118 22.62 -25.44 19.01
N GLY A 119 23.91 -25.13 18.95
CA GLY A 119 24.62 -24.84 17.70
C GLY A 119 25.74 -23.83 17.92
N GLY A 120 26.27 -23.23 16.85
CA GLY A 120 27.25 -22.15 16.98
C GLY A 120 27.49 -21.41 15.68
N GLY A 121 27.60 -20.08 15.76
CA GLY A 121 28.03 -19.20 14.67
C GLY A 121 27.10 -19.10 13.45
N ALA A 122 25.90 -19.70 13.50
CA ALA A 122 24.94 -19.57 12.42
C ALA A 122 24.20 -18.23 12.54
N LYS A 123 23.99 -17.57 11.39
CA LYS A 123 23.29 -16.29 11.34
C LYS A 123 21.79 -16.53 11.26
N VAL A 124 21.09 -16.29 12.36
CA VAL A 124 19.63 -16.46 12.44
C VAL A 124 18.92 -15.13 12.53
N SER A 125 17.63 -15.13 12.22
CA SER A 125 16.78 -13.96 12.34
C SER A 125 16.16 -13.87 13.72
N VAL A 126 15.98 -12.65 14.22
CA VAL A 126 15.22 -12.35 15.43
C VAL A 126 14.22 -11.26 15.09
N LEU A 127 12.94 -11.50 15.37
CA LEU A 127 11.88 -10.52 15.18
C LEU A 127 11.42 -10.05 16.56
N LEU A 128 11.45 -8.74 16.79
CA LEU A 128 11.00 -8.12 18.03
C LEU A 128 9.82 -7.19 17.76
N LYS A 129 8.84 -7.20 18.65
CA LYS A 129 7.86 -6.13 18.77
C LYS A 129 8.45 -5.04 19.67
N LEU A 130 8.45 -3.81 19.18
CA LEU A 130 9.08 -2.66 19.82
C LEU A 130 8.02 -1.64 20.25
N ASN A 131 8.24 -1.02 21.39
CA ASN A 131 7.46 0.13 21.81
C ASN A 131 7.94 1.38 21.04
N PRO A 132 7.13 2.01 20.17
CA PRO A 132 7.59 3.12 19.33
C PRO A 132 7.97 4.38 20.13
N ALA A 133 7.44 4.56 21.35
CA ALA A 133 7.73 5.73 22.18
C ALA A 133 9.05 5.61 22.97
N THR A 134 9.55 4.39 23.18
CA THR A 134 10.72 4.14 24.06
C THR A 134 11.80 3.27 23.44
N GLY A 135 11.50 2.55 22.36
CA GLY A 135 12.37 1.51 21.79
C GLY A 135 12.43 0.23 22.61
N ALA A 136 11.68 0.10 23.70
CA ALA A 136 11.72 -1.10 24.53
C ALA A 136 11.13 -2.32 23.78
N SER A 137 11.78 -3.48 23.90
CA SER A 137 11.25 -4.74 23.38
C SER A 137 10.05 -5.20 24.23
N GLU A 138 8.89 -5.38 23.59
CA GLU A 138 7.66 -5.85 24.25
C GLU A 138 7.47 -7.36 24.12
N ALA A 139 7.89 -7.92 22.98
CA ALA A 139 7.85 -9.35 22.68
C ALA A 139 8.90 -9.68 21.61
N GLY A 140 9.24 -10.97 21.46
CA GLY A 140 10.16 -11.40 20.42
C GLY A 140 10.07 -12.88 20.10
N THR A 141 10.58 -13.26 18.93
CA THR A 141 10.80 -14.65 18.55
C THR A 141 12.07 -14.79 17.72
N PHE A 142 12.77 -15.90 17.88
CA PHE A 142 13.77 -16.33 16.89
C PHE A 142 13.07 -16.88 15.64
N ILE A 143 13.77 -16.84 14.51
CA ILE A 143 13.41 -17.55 13.28
C ILE A 143 14.70 -18.15 12.71
N ARG A 144 14.75 -19.48 12.65
CA ARG A 144 15.98 -20.25 12.39
C ARG A 144 15.70 -21.51 11.58
N ALA A 145 16.74 -22.00 10.90
CA ALA A 145 16.75 -23.34 10.34
C ALA A 145 17.40 -24.34 11.31
N GLN A 146 17.26 -25.63 11.05
CA GLN A 146 17.93 -26.68 11.83
C GLN A 146 18.53 -27.79 10.96
N LEU A 147 19.68 -28.27 11.41
CA LEU A 147 20.33 -29.48 10.93
C LEU A 147 19.59 -30.74 11.39
N ALA A 148 19.90 -31.88 10.77
CA ALA A 148 19.32 -33.18 11.13
C ALA A 148 19.59 -33.59 12.59
N ASN A 149 20.69 -33.11 13.19
CA ASN A 149 21.02 -33.35 14.60
C ASN A 149 20.34 -32.37 15.57
N GLY A 150 19.45 -31.50 15.09
CA GLY A 150 18.73 -30.52 15.90
C GLY A 150 19.49 -29.21 16.15
N ASN A 151 20.74 -29.09 15.68
CA ASN A 151 21.49 -27.85 15.83
C ASN A 151 20.94 -26.76 14.90
N THR A 152 20.90 -25.54 15.44
CA THR A 152 20.53 -24.31 14.74
C THR A 152 21.45 -24.02 13.57
N ASN A 153 20.85 -23.52 12.50
CA ASN A 153 21.54 -23.10 11.29
C ASN A 153 20.87 -21.86 10.66
N THR A 154 21.54 -21.30 9.65
CA THR A 154 21.29 -19.99 9.07
C THR A 154 19.89 -19.87 8.48
N LEU A 155 19.22 -18.77 8.84
CA LEU A 155 17.97 -18.32 8.23
C LEU A 155 17.95 -16.80 8.25
N MET A 156 17.97 -16.19 7.06
CA MET A 156 18.14 -14.75 6.87
C MET A 156 16.82 -14.08 6.55
N PRO A 157 16.56 -12.85 7.05
CA PRO A 157 15.37 -12.11 6.68
C PRO A 157 15.50 -11.61 5.24
N VAL A 158 14.40 -11.65 4.49
CA VAL A 158 14.29 -11.15 3.11
C VAL A 158 13.21 -10.07 3.02
N ASP A 159 12.08 -10.29 3.68
CA ASP A 159 10.99 -9.32 3.72
C ASP A 159 10.16 -9.49 5.01
N LEU A 160 9.40 -8.48 5.38
CA LEU A 160 8.30 -8.61 6.35
C LEU A 160 6.98 -8.22 5.68
N ASP A 161 5.85 -8.44 6.32
CA ASP A 161 4.56 -7.92 5.88
C ASP A 161 3.51 -8.03 7.00
N PHE A 162 2.29 -7.63 6.70
CA PHE A 162 1.11 -7.98 7.46
C PHE A 162 0.10 -8.78 6.65
N VAL A 163 -0.61 -9.69 7.32
CA VAL A 163 -1.88 -10.27 6.85
C VAL A 163 -2.89 -10.04 7.96
N GLY A 164 -3.83 -9.12 7.74
CA GLY A 164 -4.65 -8.57 8.83
C GLY A 164 -3.77 -7.92 9.90
N ASN A 165 -3.91 -8.35 11.15
CA ASN A 165 -3.05 -7.89 12.26
C ASN A 165 -1.83 -8.79 12.52
N GLN A 166 -1.66 -9.86 11.73
CA GLN A 166 -0.58 -10.82 11.90
C GLN A 166 0.68 -10.39 11.14
N VAL A 167 1.85 -10.68 11.69
CA VAL A 167 3.12 -10.36 11.04
C VAL A 167 3.51 -11.49 10.11
N VAL A 168 3.82 -11.19 8.86
CA VAL A 168 4.44 -12.14 7.95
C VAL A 168 5.94 -11.89 7.93
N PHE A 169 6.72 -12.95 8.04
CA PHE A 169 8.15 -12.92 7.84
C PHE A 169 8.48 -13.77 6.61
N PHE A 170 9.32 -13.22 5.73
CA PHE A 170 9.92 -13.92 4.61
C PHE A 170 11.42 -14.02 4.84
N GLY A 171 12.01 -15.16 4.52
CA GLY A 171 13.43 -15.35 4.67
C GLY A 171 14.03 -16.45 3.81
N ASP A 172 15.35 -16.38 3.66
CA ASP A 172 16.18 -17.38 3.01
C ASP A 172 16.62 -18.42 4.05
N SER A 173 16.04 -19.62 4.00
CA SER A 173 16.40 -20.73 4.87
C SER A 173 17.50 -21.58 4.23
N PHE A 174 18.73 -21.51 4.74
CA PHE A 174 19.86 -22.24 4.14
C PHE A 174 19.83 -23.75 4.46
N PHE A 175 19.04 -24.14 5.45
CA PHE A 175 18.84 -25.53 5.87
C PHE A 175 17.35 -25.77 6.14
N THR A 176 16.99 -26.89 6.77
CA THR A 176 15.59 -27.25 6.99
C THR A 176 14.89 -26.23 7.90
N PRO A 177 13.85 -25.53 7.43
CA PRO A 177 13.07 -24.61 8.25
C PRO A 177 12.16 -25.35 9.24
N LEU A 178 11.51 -24.60 10.14
CA LEU A 178 10.65 -25.14 11.19
C LEU A 178 9.16 -24.85 10.94
N ASP A 179 8.30 -25.84 11.15
CA ASP A 179 6.85 -25.73 11.06
C ASP A 179 6.25 -25.04 12.29
N VAL A 180 4.95 -24.73 12.24
CA VAL A 180 4.24 -24.05 13.32
C VAL A 180 4.38 -24.76 14.69
N ASN A 181 4.61 -26.07 14.68
CA ASN A 181 4.81 -26.91 15.88
C ASN A 181 6.29 -26.99 16.30
N ARG A 182 7.14 -26.12 15.74
CA ARG A 182 8.58 -26.02 16.01
C ARG A 182 9.37 -27.25 15.57
N GLN A 183 8.81 -28.07 14.68
CA GLN A 183 9.45 -29.26 14.15
C GLN A 183 10.11 -28.96 12.81
N ARG A 184 11.18 -29.68 12.48
CA ARG A 184 11.79 -29.59 11.15
C ARG A 184 10.77 -30.00 10.08
N PHE A 185 10.71 -29.23 9.00
CA PHE A 185 10.00 -29.65 7.80
C PHE A 185 10.51 -31.01 7.32
N ASN A 186 9.63 -31.79 6.70
CA ASN A 186 9.95 -33.10 6.14
C ASN A 186 9.73 -33.09 4.61
N ASN A 187 10.06 -34.19 3.93
CA ASN A 187 9.78 -34.36 2.50
C ASN A 187 10.31 -33.22 1.60
N GLN A 188 11.63 -32.99 1.63
CA GLN A 188 12.26 -32.07 0.67
C GLN A 188 12.11 -32.61 -0.75
N ASN A 189 11.67 -31.76 -1.67
CA ASN A 189 11.73 -32.01 -3.09
C ASN A 189 13.16 -31.76 -3.61
N PRO A 190 13.85 -32.78 -4.16
CA PRO A 190 15.22 -32.65 -4.66
C PRO A 190 15.41 -31.65 -5.81
N ALA A 191 14.32 -31.20 -6.46
CA ALA A 191 14.39 -30.19 -7.50
C ALA A 191 14.69 -28.77 -6.97
N PHE A 192 14.53 -28.53 -5.68
CA PHE A 192 14.77 -27.25 -5.04
C PHE A 192 16.04 -27.28 -4.19
N ASN A 193 16.85 -26.23 -4.32
CA ASN A 193 18.14 -26.10 -3.65
C ASN A 193 18.10 -25.00 -2.58
N SER A 194 19.01 -25.11 -1.62
CA SER A 194 19.24 -24.06 -0.62
C SER A 194 19.84 -22.79 -1.27
N PRO A 195 19.47 -21.57 -0.82
CA PRO A 195 18.47 -21.31 0.23
C PRO A 195 17.03 -21.56 -0.24
N PHE A 196 16.19 -22.04 0.67
CA PHE A 196 14.75 -22.20 0.45
C PHE A 196 14.02 -20.95 0.88
N ASP A 197 13.15 -20.41 0.03
CA ASP A 197 12.25 -19.35 0.46
C ASP A 197 11.35 -19.88 1.57
N TYR A 198 11.29 -19.14 2.66
CA TYR A 198 10.53 -19.48 3.85
C TYR A 198 9.58 -18.34 4.20
N ARG A 199 8.33 -18.69 4.48
CA ARG A 199 7.27 -17.76 4.89
C ARG A 199 6.68 -18.25 6.20
N VAL A 200 6.61 -17.37 7.20
CA VAL A 200 5.92 -17.66 8.47
C VAL A 200 5.00 -16.50 8.82
N VAL A 201 3.76 -16.83 9.18
CA VAL A 201 2.76 -15.87 9.68
C VAL A 201 2.68 -16.03 11.19
N LEU A 202 2.90 -14.93 11.91
CA LEU A 202 3.04 -14.88 13.37
C LEU A 202 1.89 -14.07 13.98
N SER A 203 1.48 -14.45 15.20
CA SER A 203 0.57 -13.63 15.99
C SER A 203 1.19 -12.24 16.29
N PRO A 204 0.37 -11.20 16.55
CA PRO A 204 0.89 -9.85 16.81
C PRO A 204 1.85 -9.77 18.00
N ASP A 205 1.67 -10.64 18.99
CA ASP A 205 2.52 -10.79 20.18
C ASP A 205 3.73 -11.72 19.96
N LEU A 206 3.90 -12.24 18.74
CA LEU A 206 4.98 -13.13 18.31
C LEU A 206 5.05 -14.48 19.06
N SER A 207 4.03 -14.83 19.86
CA SER A 207 4.01 -16.02 20.70
C SER A 207 3.75 -17.33 19.94
N ARG A 208 3.15 -17.24 18.75
CA ARG A 208 2.83 -18.41 17.90
C ARG A 208 2.97 -18.10 16.41
N ALA A 209 3.35 -19.10 15.63
CA ALA A 209 3.13 -19.11 14.19
C ALA A 209 1.76 -19.72 13.88
N THR A 210 0.98 -19.06 13.04
CA THR A 210 -0.32 -19.56 12.53
C THR A 210 -0.18 -20.24 11.18
N SER A 211 0.85 -19.92 10.41
CA SER A 211 1.24 -20.63 9.19
C SER A 211 2.76 -20.62 9.04
N ALA A 212 3.31 -21.67 8.44
CA ALA A 212 4.70 -21.77 8.06
C ALA A 212 4.81 -22.59 6.77
N GLU A 213 5.43 -22.04 5.74
CA GLU A 213 5.55 -22.61 4.39
C GLU A 213 6.98 -22.44 3.90
N ALA A 214 7.49 -23.39 3.12
CA ALA A 214 8.81 -23.30 2.51
C ALA A 214 8.79 -23.90 1.11
N ILE A 215 9.22 -23.14 0.10
CA ILE A 215 9.27 -23.64 -1.27
C ILE A 215 10.25 -24.81 -1.36
N GLY A 216 9.81 -25.90 -1.99
CA GLY A 216 10.56 -27.15 -2.08
C GLY A 216 10.37 -28.12 -0.92
N TRP A 217 9.48 -27.84 0.03
CA TRP A 217 9.18 -28.72 1.15
C TRP A 217 7.69 -29.00 1.27
N ASN A 218 7.31 -30.18 1.78
CA ASN A 218 5.91 -30.55 2.04
C ASN A 218 4.95 -30.33 0.85
N GLY A 219 5.45 -30.40 -0.39
CA GLY A 219 4.65 -30.17 -1.60
C GLY A 219 4.42 -28.69 -1.97
N VAL A 220 5.00 -27.73 -1.24
CA VAL A 220 4.91 -26.30 -1.55
C VAL A 220 5.85 -25.97 -2.72
N THR A 221 5.29 -25.42 -3.80
CA THR A 221 6.04 -24.98 -4.98
C THR A 221 6.01 -23.47 -5.21
N ALA A 222 5.11 -22.76 -4.52
CA ALA A 222 4.97 -21.30 -4.51
C ALA A 222 4.20 -20.89 -3.24
N PHE A 223 4.33 -19.62 -2.82
CA PHE A 223 3.49 -19.06 -1.76
C PHE A 223 2.15 -18.58 -2.30
N GLY A 224 1.08 -18.68 -1.51
CA GLY A 224 -0.18 -17.99 -1.79
C GLY A 224 -0.03 -16.47 -1.66
N ALA A 225 -0.94 -15.69 -2.27
CA ALA A 225 -0.81 -14.24 -2.36
C ALA A 225 -0.64 -13.57 -0.97
N SER A 226 0.54 -13.00 -0.75
CA SER A 226 0.83 -11.97 0.26
C SER A 226 1.97 -11.13 -0.31
N GLY A 227 1.81 -9.81 -0.32
CA GLY A 227 2.60 -8.82 -1.08
C GLY A 227 4.06 -8.63 -0.66
N GLY A 228 4.77 -9.71 -0.36
CA GLY A 228 6.19 -9.71 -0.06
C GLY A 228 7.07 -9.77 -1.31
N GLN A 229 8.19 -9.04 -1.31
CA GLN A 229 9.25 -9.14 -2.32
C GLN A 229 9.78 -10.58 -2.47
N GLY A 230 9.66 -11.41 -1.43
CA GLY A 230 10.02 -12.84 -1.46
C GLY A 230 9.17 -13.70 -2.41
N ALA A 231 7.96 -13.26 -2.79
CA ALA A 231 7.12 -13.99 -3.75
C ALA A 231 7.62 -13.88 -5.21
N ASN A 232 8.47 -12.88 -5.51
CA ASN A 232 8.94 -12.59 -6.88
C ASN A 232 10.29 -13.25 -7.23
N ARG A 233 10.94 -13.97 -6.31
CA ARG A 233 12.30 -14.53 -6.54
C ARG A 233 12.37 -15.77 -7.42
N TYR A 234 11.27 -16.50 -7.60
CA TYR A 234 11.20 -17.66 -8.49
C TYR A 234 9.89 -17.65 -9.27
N GLY A 235 9.94 -17.11 -10.50
CA GLY A 235 8.78 -16.97 -11.38
C GLY A 235 7.89 -18.20 -11.42
N GLY A 236 6.61 -18.00 -11.06
CA GLY A 236 5.61 -19.06 -11.08
C GLY A 236 4.21 -18.52 -10.82
N GLY A 237 3.49 -18.18 -11.90
CA GLY A 237 2.03 -18.30 -11.97
C GLY A 237 1.20 -17.23 -11.25
N LEU A 238 0.56 -16.41 -12.07
CA LEU A 238 -0.72 -15.72 -11.84
C LEU A 238 -1.63 -16.46 -10.82
N PHE A 239 -1.74 -15.95 -9.59
CA PHE A 239 -2.79 -16.37 -8.64
C PHE A 239 -3.24 -15.17 -7.79
N LEU A 240 -4.34 -14.54 -8.23
CA LEU A 240 -5.10 -13.49 -7.55
C LEU A 240 -5.81 -14.09 -6.33
N ALA A 241 -5.61 -13.51 -5.15
CA ALA A 241 -6.33 -13.94 -3.94
C ALA A 241 -7.75 -13.38 -3.90
N LEU A 242 -8.69 -14.30 -3.99
CA LEU A 242 -10.06 -14.19 -3.50
C LEU A 242 -10.09 -14.13 -1.96
N SER A 243 -11.05 -13.35 -1.45
CA SER A 243 -11.63 -13.31 -0.08
C SER A 243 -11.05 -12.29 0.91
N LEU A 244 -11.80 -11.19 1.12
CA LEU A 244 -11.77 -10.41 2.36
C LEU A 244 -13.18 -9.92 2.76
N SER A 245 -14.11 -10.84 2.90
CA SER A 245 -15.46 -10.55 3.41
C SER A 245 -15.58 -10.98 4.87
N ALA A 246 -14.84 -10.34 5.79
CA ALA A 246 -15.11 -10.43 7.24
C ALA A 246 -14.25 -9.45 8.06
N GLN A 247 -14.67 -8.19 8.20
CA GLN A 247 -14.44 -7.39 9.42
C GLN A 247 -15.21 -6.05 9.38
N ILE A 248 -16.54 -6.12 9.25
CA ILE A 248 -17.42 -5.04 9.72
C ILE A 248 -17.83 -5.41 11.14
N GLY A 249 -17.36 -4.64 12.13
CA GLY A 249 -17.62 -4.90 13.55
C GLY A 249 -17.08 -3.80 14.48
N VAL A 250 -17.62 -2.59 14.35
CA VAL A 250 -17.86 -1.53 15.36
C VAL A 250 -17.00 -1.51 16.65
N ALA A 251 -16.21 -0.44 16.85
CA ALA A 251 -16.29 0.45 18.03
C ALA A 251 -15.15 1.50 18.11
N GLY A 252 -15.51 2.78 17.94
CA GLY A 252 -15.15 3.91 18.81
C GLY A 252 -13.68 4.35 18.98
N PHE A 253 -13.50 5.68 18.91
CA PHE A 253 -12.37 6.53 19.30
C PHE A 253 -11.42 6.94 18.16
N GLY A 254 -11.30 8.26 17.98
CA GLY A 254 -10.67 8.93 16.84
C GLY A 254 -9.15 9.12 16.90
N HIS A 255 -8.68 9.83 15.86
CA HIS A 255 -7.30 10.16 15.45
C HIS A 255 -6.69 9.22 14.40
N PRO A 256 -5.76 9.72 13.54
CA PRO A 256 -5.95 9.64 12.12
C PRO A 256 -5.39 8.41 11.41
N VAL A 257 -6.09 8.08 10.35
CA VAL A 257 -5.88 7.19 9.24
C VAL A 257 -4.47 7.25 8.69
N SER A 258 -3.89 6.07 8.50
CA SER A 258 -2.66 5.91 7.72
C SER A 258 -2.85 4.91 6.57
N THR A 259 -2.89 5.51 5.37
CA THR A 259 -2.50 5.12 4.00
C THR A 259 -2.30 3.65 3.60
N PHE A 260 -3.14 3.21 2.65
CA PHE A 260 -2.72 2.32 1.56
C PHE A 260 -1.68 3.03 0.69
N GLY A 261 -0.92 2.28 -0.11
CA GLY A 261 -0.02 2.93 -1.06
C GLY A 261 -0.85 3.92 -1.87
N THR A 262 -0.47 5.20 -1.84
CA THR A 262 -1.15 6.23 -2.63
C THR A 262 -0.94 5.99 -4.12
N VAL A 263 0.02 5.16 -4.52
CA VAL A 263 0.33 4.83 -5.91
C VAL A 263 0.01 3.36 -6.23
N ILE A 264 -0.79 3.12 -7.27
CA ILE A 264 -1.08 1.81 -7.83
C ILE A 264 -0.62 1.80 -9.29
N ASN A 265 0.38 0.98 -9.61
CA ASN A 265 0.96 0.85 -10.94
C ASN A 265 1.26 2.20 -11.64
N GLY A 266 1.91 3.11 -10.92
CA GLY A 266 2.23 4.46 -11.42
C GLY A 266 1.12 5.49 -11.20
N ILE A 267 -0.13 5.09 -10.99
CA ILE A 267 -1.26 6.01 -10.74
C ILE A 267 -1.29 6.46 -9.28
N ASN A 268 -1.09 7.75 -9.00
CA ASN A 268 -1.30 8.31 -7.68
C ASN A 268 -2.80 8.52 -7.41
N ILE A 269 -3.40 7.61 -6.66
CA ILE A 269 -4.78 7.62 -6.20
C ILE A 269 -5.12 8.91 -5.45
N GLU A 270 -4.19 9.49 -4.68
CA GLU A 270 -4.43 10.76 -3.99
C GLU A 270 -4.78 11.91 -4.96
N HIS A 271 -4.20 11.91 -6.16
CA HIS A 271 -4.42 12.99 -7.14
C HIS A 271 -5.76 12.87 -7.86
N ILE A 272 -6.32 11.66 -7.93
CA ILE A 272 -7.56 11.41 -8.67
C ILE A 272 -8.74 11.16 -7.75
N PHE A 273 -8.52 10.79 -6.49
CA PHE A 273 -9.58 10.48 -5.55
C PHE A 273 -10.47 11.70 -5.28
N ASP A 274 -11.78 11.50 -5.38
CA ASP A 274 -12.77 12.53 -5.13
C ASP A 274 -13.62 12.13 -3.91
N GLU A 275 -13.37 12.77 -2.77
CA GLU A 275 -14.08 12.54 -1.51
C GLU A 275 -15.58 12.83 -1.64
N GLY A 276 -15.95 13.91 -2.33
CA GLY A 276 -17.33 14.31 -2.52
C GLY A 276 -18.08 13.27 -3.35
N TYR A 277 -17.51 12.90 -4.49
CA TYR A 277 -18.02 11.83 -5.35
C TYR A 277 -18.16 10.52 -4.56
N TYR A 278 -17.07 10.07 -3.94
CA TYR A 278 -17.03 8.79 -3.27
C TYR A 278 -18.06 8.67 -2.15
N LEU A 279 -18.24 9.70 -1.33
CA LEU A 279 -19.25 9.69 -0.28
C LEU A 279 -20.68 9.79 -0.86
N ALA A 280 -20.88 10.49 -1.97
CA ALA A 280 -22.18 10.58 -2.64
C ALA A 280 -22.61 9.23 -3.26
N THR A 281 -21.69 8.49 -3.88
CA THR A 281 -21.97 7.15 -4.42
C THR A 281 -21.99 6.05 -3.36
N ASN A 282 -21.43 6.31 -2.17
CA ASN A 282 -21.35 5.33 -1.08
C ASN A 282 -21.99 5.88 0.22
N PRO A 283 -23.34 5.95 0.30
CA PRO A 283 -24.05 6.56 1.44
C PRO A 283 -23.78 5.87 2.80
N ASP A 284 -23.46 4.59 2.78
CA ASP A 284 -23.03 3.82 3.94
C ASP A 284 -21.69 4.33 4.48
N VAL A 285 -20.74 4.61 3.60
CA VAL A 285 -19.45 5.21 3.94
C VAL A 285 -19.64 6.66 4.42
N ALA A 286 -20.48 7.45 3.75
CA ALA A 286 -20.81 8.81 4.19
C ALA A 286 -21.40 8.84 5.61
N THR A 287 -22.25 7.87 5.93
CA THR A 287 -22.81 7.71 7.28
C THR A 287 -21.72 7.35 8.29
N ALA A 288 -20.80 6.44 7.93
CA ALA A 288 -19.68 6.05 8.79
C ALA A 288 -18.70 7.21 9.03
N VAL A 289 -18.41 8.03 8.02
CA VAL A 289 -17.58 9.23 8.13
C VAL A 289 -18.23 10.26 9.04
N LYS A 290 -19.52 10.55 8.83
CA LYS A 290 -20.29 11.48 9.68
C LYS A 290 -20.36 11.01 11.14
N ALA A 291 -20.36 9.70 11.37
CA ALA A 291 -20.33 9.10 12.70
C ALA A 291 -18.93 9.01 13.32
N GLY A 292 -17.88 9.41 12.59
CA GLY A 292 -16.47 9.33 13.02
C GLY A 292 -15.95 7.89 13.13
N GLN A 293 -16.58 6.93 12.44
CA GLN A 293 -16.17 5.52 12.42
C GLN A 293 -15.10 5.25 11.35
N VAL A 294 -15.10 6.05 10.29
CA VAL A 294 -14.06 6.13 9.26
C VAL A 294 -13.68 7.59 9.12
N GLU A 295 -12.42 7.92 8.90
CA GLU A 295 -11.99 9.33 8.85
C GLU A 295 -12.45 10.06 7.59
N SER A 296 -12.41 9.36 6.46
CA SER A 296 -12.75 9.90 5.14
C SER A 296 -13.15 8.78 4.21
N GLY A 297 -13.87 9.12 3.14
CA GLY A 297 -14.09 8.27 1.99
C GLY A 297 -12.77 7.79 1.39
N TYR A 298 -11.75 8.65 1.35
CA TYR A 298 -10.40 8.28 0.90
C TYR A 298 -9.84 7.13 1.72
N GLN A 299 -9.94 7.22 3.06
CA GLN A 299 -9.51 6.10 3.88
C GLN A 299 -10.29 4.85 3.57
N HIS A 300 -11.62 4.97 3.49
CA HIS A 300 -12.47 3.83 3.20
C HIS A 300 -12.03 3.15 1.90
N PHE A 301 -11.78 3.94 0.86
CA PHE A 301 -11.35 3.45 -0.43
C PHE A 301 -10.05 2.68 -0.36
N LEU A 302 -9.06 3.27 0.31
CA LEU A 302 -7.79 2.64 0.58
C LEU A 302 -7.99 1.31 1.32
N VAL A 303 -8.76 1.28 2.42
CA VAL A 303 -8.91 0.09 3.29
C VAL A 303 -9.79 -1.03 2.75
N ALA A 304 -10.79 -0.68 1.95
CA ALA A 304 -11.83 -1.61 1.56
C ALA A 304 -12.38 -1.29 0.17
N GLY A 305 -12.55 -0.02 -0.20
CA GLY A 305 -13.28 0.35 -1.41
C GLY A 305 -12.72 -0.23 -2.70
N LEU A 306 -11.39 -0.31 -2.87
CA LEU A 306 -10.83 -0.97 -4.05
C LEU A 306 -11.19 -2.46 -4.11
N ALA A 307 -11.09 -3.16 -2.98
CA ALA A 307 -11.47 -4.57 -2.86
C ALA A 307 -12.99 -4.79 -2.91
N GLU A 308 -13.78 -3.74 -2.68
CA GLU A 308 -15.24 -3.75 -2.86
C GLU A 308 -15.66 -3.32 -4.27
N GLY A 309 -14.70 -2.96 -5.15
CA GLY A 309 -14.97 -2.47 -6.50
C GLY A 309 -15.61 -1.07 -6.55
N ARG A 310 -15.50 -0.27 -5.49
CA ARG A 310 -16.09 1.07 -5.41
C ARG A 310 -15.21 2.09 -6.13
N GLY A 311 -15.74 2.68 -7.20
CA GLY A 311 -15.07 3.73 -7.98
C GLY A 311 -14.60 4.91 -7.12
N PRO A 312 -13.29 5.21 -7.05
CA PRO A 312 -12.72 6.29 -6.23
C PRO A 312 -12.91 7.69 -6.80
N PHE A 313 -13.28 7.79 -8.08
CA PHE A 313 -13.35 9.05 -8.81
C PHE A 313 -14.27 8.92 -10.03
N GLN A 314 -14.76 10.04 -10.54
CA GLN A 314 -15.78 10.07 -11.60
C GLN A 314 -15.29 9.67 -12.99
N PHE A 315 -13.97 9.70 -13.23
CA PHE A 315 -13.37 9.25 -14.49
C PHE A 315 -13.29 7.73 -14.59
N TYR A 316 -13.79 7.01 -13.58
CA TYR A 316 -13.95 5.57 -13.64
C TYR A 316 -15.44 5.20 -13.57
N ASP A 317 -15.91 4.47 -14.58
CA ASP A 317 -17.26 3.91 -14.63
C ASP A 317 -17.15 2.39 -14.85
N GLU A 318 -17.50 1.62 -13.81
CA GLU A 318 -17.45 0.16 -13.82
C GLU A 318 -18.37 -0.42 -14.91
N ALA A 319 -19.57 0.13 -15.09
CA ALA A 319 -20.53 -0.39 -16.05
C ALA A 319 -20.04 -0.16 -17.49
N PHE A 320 -19.54 1.05 -17.78
CA PHE A 320 -18.89 1.37 -19.04
C PHE A 320 -17.69 0.46 -19.28
N TYR A 321 -16.80 0.35 -18.31
CA TYR A 321 -15.56 -0.40 -18.45
C TYR A 321 -15.82 -1.87 -18.74
N LEU A 322 -16.75 -2.52 -18.02
CA LEU A 322 -17.11 -3.91 -18.29
C LEU A 322 -17.87 -4.09 -19.61
N ALA A 323 -18.69 -3.12 -20.01
CA ALA A 323 -19.39 -3.18 -21.30
C ALA A 323 -18.42 -3.11 -22.49
N GLN A 324 -17.37 -2.29 -22.38
CA GLN A 324 -16.35 -2.15 -23.43
C GLN A 324 -15.33 -3.29 -23.43
N ASN A 325 -15.15 -3.96 -22.29
CA ASN A 325 -14.11 -4.95 -22.07
C ASN A 325 -14.71 -6.31 -21.69
N ALA A 326 -15.25 -7.02 -22.68
CA ALA A 326 -15.98 -8.28 -22.48
C ALA A 326 -15.14 -9.41 -21.84
N ASP A 327 -13.83 -9.40 -22.07
CA ASP A 327 -12.86 -10.28 -21.40
C ASP A 327 -12.78 -10.01 -19.90
N ILE A 328 -12.77 -8.73 -19.51
CA ILE A 328 -12.76 -8.30 -18.12
C ILE A 328 -14.11 -8.57 -17.45
N ALA A 329 -15.22 -8.30 -18.14
CA ALA A 329 -16.55 -8.67 -17.65
C ALA A 329 -16.67 -10.17 -17.35
N SER A 330 -16.11 -11.02 -18.21
CA SER A 330 -16.07 -12.47 -18.01
C SER A 330 -15.18 -12.86 -16.81
N ALA A 331 -14.05 -12.18 -16.62
CA ALA A 331 -13.16 -12.40 -15.50
C ALA A 331 -13.77 -11.96 -14.16
N VAL A 332 -14.52 -10.85 -14.14
CA VAL A 332 -15.28 -10.40 -12.96
C VAL A 332 -16.42 -11.38 -12.65
N LEU A 333 -17.19 -11.80 -13.66
CA LEU A 333 -18.29 -12.74 -13.48
C LEU A 333 -17.84 -14.11 -12.95
N SER A 334 -16.65 -14.56 -13.35
CA SER A 334 -16.05 -15.81 -12.87
C SER A 334 -15.34 -15.69 -11.52
N GLY A 335 -15.24 -14.47 -10.97
CA GLY A 335 -14.51 -14.19 -9.73
C GLY A 335 -12.98 -14.22 -9.88
N ALA A 336 -12.46 -14.29 -11.11
CA ALA A 336 -11.02 -14.17 -11.37
C ALA A 336 -10.52 -12.74 -11.11
N LEU A 337 -11.38 -11.74 -11.34
CA LEU A 337 -11.18 -10.35 -10.93
C LEU A 337 -12.29 -9.94 -9.98
N THR A 338 -11.97 -9.03 -9.05
CA THR A 338 -12.94 -8.48 -8.11
C THR A 338 -13.81 -7.40 -8.75
N SER A 339 -13.22 -6.59 -9.62
CA SER A 339 -13.91 -5.54 -10.38
C SER A 339 -13.12 -5.16 -11.63
N GLY A 340 -13.78 -4.46 -12.54
CA GLY A 340 -13.14 -3.75 -13.64
C GLY A 340 -12.16 -2.70 -13.12
N LEU A 341 -12.47 -2.01 -12.02
CA LEU A 341 -11.59 -1.00 -11.41
C LEU A 341 -10.24 -1.61 -11.02
N GLN A 342 -10.26 -2.79 -10.42
CA GLN A 342 -9.05 -3.51 -10.06
C GLN A 342 -8.19 -3.78 -11.29
N HIS A 343 -8.81 -4.22 -12.39
CA HIS A 343 -8.09 -4.42 -13.66
C HIS A 343 -7.53 -3.12 -14.20
N PHE A 344 -8.36 -2.08 -14.27
CA PHE A 344 -7.98 -0.80 -14.83
C PHE A 344 -6.74 -0.22 -14.15
N LEU A 345 -6.75 -0.14 -12.82
CA LEU A 345 -5.63 0.41 -12.04
C LEU A 345 -4.38 -0.47 -12.05
N SER A 346 -4.51 -1.77 -12.33
CA SER A 346 -3.37 -2.70 -12.32
C SER A 346 -2.75 -2.90 -13.70
N PHE A 347 -3.55 -2.80 -14.77
CA PHE A 347 -3.17 -3.16 -16.13
C PHE A 347 -3.88 -2.31 -17.18
N GLY A 348 -5.18 -2.08 -17.00
CA GLY A 348 -6.02 -1.53 -18.06
C GLY A 348 -5.60 -0.14 -18.54
N HIS A 349 -5.03 0.70 -17.67
CA HIS A 349 -4.49 1.99 -18.10
C HIS A 349 -3.25 1.84 -19.02
N GLU A 350 -2.35 0.89 -18.75
CA GLU A 350 -1.19 0.59 -19.63
C GLU A 350 -1.62 -0.11 -20.93
N GLU A 351 -2.75 -0.82 -20.90
CA GLU A 351 -3.39 -1.36 -22.10
C GLU A 351 -4.13 -0.27 -22.91
N GLU A 352 -4.06 1.00 -22.49
CA GLU A 352 -4.76 2.15 -23.08
C GLU A 352 -6.27 1.90 -23.22
N ARG A 353 -6.86 1.21 -22.24
CA ARG A 353 -8.32 1.00 -22.16
C ARG A 353 -8.96 2.14 -21.39
N ASP A 354 -9.94 2.79 -22.00
CA ASP A 354 -10.60 3.95 -21.40
C ASP A 354 -11.43 3.59 -20.15
N PRO A 355 -11.23 4.30 -19.02
CA PRO A 355 -11.89 3.98 -17.75
C PRO A 355 -13.35 4.43 -17.66
N SER A 356 -13.76 5.38 -18.50
CA SER A 356 -15.12 5.90 -18.60
C SER A 356 -15.29 6.60 -19.95
N ALA A 357 -16.51 6.92 -20.33
CA ALA A 357 -16.74 7.73 -21.52
C ALA A 357 -16.22 9.18 -21.38
N ALA A 358 -15.90 9.61 -20.16
CA ALA A 358 -15.38 10.95 -19.87
C ALA A 358 -13.86 11.07 -20.07
N PHE A 359 -13.16 9.98 -20.35
CA PHE A 359 -11.73 9.99 -20.67
C PHE A 359 -11.48 9.15 -21.91
N ASP A 360 -10.90 9.77 -22.94
CA ASP A 360 -10.43 9.09 -24.14
C ASP A 360 -8.92 9.23 -24.22
N SER A 361 -8.23 8.09 -24.10
CA SER A 361 -6.78 8.01 -24.08
C SER A 361 -6.18 8.44 -25.41
N SER A 362 -6.84 8.12 -26.54
CA SER A 362 -6.37 8.48 -27.88
C SER A 362 -6.45 9.98 -28.12
N ASP A 363 -7.57 10.61 -27.77
CA ASP A 363 -7.77 12.05 -27.91
C ASP A 363 -6.89 12.83 -26.94
N TYR A 364 -6.67 12.32 -25.73
CA TYR A 364 -5.72 12.91 -24.78
C TYR A 364 -4.30 12.95 -25.36
N LEU A 365 -3.82 11.86 -25.96
CA LEU A 365 -2.50 11.80 -26.61
C LEU A 365 -2.44 12.63 -27.90
N LEU A 366 -3.53 12.70 -28.67
CA LEU A 366 -3.62 13.56 -29.86
C LEU A 366 -3.47 15.04 -29.50
N SER A 367 -4.13 15.44 -28.41
CA SER A 367 -4.13 16.82 -27.89
C SER A 367 -2.83 17.18 -27.16
N ASN A 368 -2.06 16.18 -26.72
CA ASN A 368 -0.79 16.34 -26.01
C ASN A 368 0.36 15.57 -26.70
N PRO A 369 0.90 16.06 -27.84
CA PRO A 369 1.91 15.34 -28.62
C PRO A 369 3.23 15.07 -27.88
N ASP A 370 3.57 15.91 -26.89
CA ASP A 370 4.72 15.70 -26.00
C ASP A 370 4.52 14.46 -25.11
N ILE A 371 3.32 14.29 -24.58
CA ILE A 371 2.95 13.13 -23.77
C ILE A 371 2.86 11.89 -24.64
N LYS A 372 2.29 12.00 -25.85
CA LYS A 372 2.35 10.91 -26.83
C LYS A 372 3.78 10.44 -27.10
N SER A 373 4.71 11.38 -27.29
CA SER A 373 6.11 11.04 -27.50
C SER A 373 6.74 10.34 -26.30
N ALA A 374 6.33 10.70 -25.07
CA ALA A 374 6.79 10.08 -23.83
C ALA A 374 6.18 8.67 -23.60
N VAL A 375 4.94 8.44 -24.02
CA VAL A 375 4.34 7.10 -24.01
C VAL A 375 5.00 6.22 -25.07
N ASP A 376 5.15 6.71 -26.31
CA ASP A 376 5.76 5.96 -27.42
C ASP A 376 7.21 5.51 -27.11
N ASN A 377 7.94 6.25 -26.27
CA ASN A 377 9.32 5.94 -25.89
C ASN A 377 9.44 5.23 -24.53
N GLY A 378 8.32 4.95 -23.85
CA GLY A 378 8.26 4.24 -22.57
C GLY A 378 8.70 5.07 -21.36
N ALA A 379 8.77 6.40 -21.45
CA ALA A 379 9.06 7.27 -20.31
C ALA A 379 7.85 7.43 -19.36
N ILE A 380 6.63 7.25 -19.87
CA ILE A 380 5.37 7.20 -19.12
C ILE A 380 4.61 5.96 -19.61
N ALA A 381 3.95 5.22 -18.72
CA ALA A 381 3.34 3.94 -19.08
C ALA A 381 2.02 4.11 -19.85
N SER A 382 1.29 5.21 -19.66
CA SER A 382 0.01 5.45 -20.37
C SER A 382 -0.45 6.91 -20.41
N ALA A 383 -1.41 7.20 -21.28
CA ALA A 383 -2.15 8.46 -21.30
C ALA A 383 -2.76 8.80 -19.93
N PHE A 384 -3.44 7.82 -19.33
CA PHE A 384 -4.13 8.01 -18.06
C PHE A 384 -3.17 8.21 -16.89
N GLU A 385 -1.98 7.60 -16.91
CA GLU A 385 -0.96 7.87 -15.88
C GLU A 385 -0.52 9.33 -15.88
N HIS A 386 -0.25 9.91 -17.06
CA HIS A 386 0.06 11.34 -17.12
C HIS A 386 -1.13 12.17 -16.65
N PHE A 387 -2.33 11.87 -17.13
CA PHE A 387 -3.55 12.58 -16.73
C PHE A 387 -3.76 12.58 -15.21
N ALA A 388 -3.70 11.41 -14.59
CA ALA A 388 -3.93 11.21 -13.17
C ALA A 388 -2.87 11.92 -12.32
N ASN A 389 -1.59 11.83 -12.70
CA ASN A 389 -0.51 12.35 -11.89
C ASN A 389 -0.24 13.84 -12.11
N PHE A 390 -0.45 14.34 -13.32
CA PHE A 390 -0.03 15.67 -13.75
C PHE A 390 -1.11 16.43 -14.52
N GLY A 391 -1.79 15.78 -15.47
CA GLY A 391 -2.70 16.42 -16.41
C GLY A 391 -3.81 17.24 -15.77
N LEU A 392 -4.41 16.74 -14.69
CA LEU A 392 -5.41 17.49 -13.89
C LEU A 392 -4.86 18.82 -13.35
N THR A 393 -3.62 18.83 -12.89
CA THR A 393 -2.97 20.02 -12.32
C THR A 393 -2.38 20.94 -13.38
N GLU A 394 -1.94 20.39 -14.51
CA GLU A 394 -1.44 21.14 -15.65
C GLU A 394 -2.57 21.73 -16.51
N GLY A 395 -3.83 21.42 -16.20
CA GLY A 395 -4.99 21.82 -17.00
C GLY A 395 -5.00 21.16 -18.38
N ARG A 396 -4.36 20.00 -18.52
CA ARG A 396 -4.34 19.22 -19.76
C ARG A 396 -5.52 18.25 -19.69
N PHE A 397 -6.52 18.58 -20.49
CA PHE A 397 -7.72 17.78 -20.66
C PHE A 397 -7.80 17.31 -22.12
N SER A 398 -8.46 16.19 -22.38
CA SER A 398 -8.83 15.83 -23.76
C SER A 398 -10.02 16.69 -24.19
N ASP A 399 -10.26 16.86 -25.49
CA ASP A 399 -11.46 17.56 -25.97
C ASP A 399 -12.78 16.86 -25.54
N VAL A 400 -12.70 15.60 -25.08
CA VAL A 400 -13.79 14.80 -24.52
C VAL A 400 -14.02 15.08 -23.02
N LEU A 401 -12.99 15.59 -22.32
CA LEU A 401 -13.13 16.04 -20.94
C LEU A 401 -13.95 17.34 -20.96
N LEU A 402 -15.21 17.20 -20.62
CA LEU A 402 -16.26 18.23 -20.61
C LEU A 402 -15.96 19.49 -19.79
N PHE A 403 -14.79 19.59 -19.17
CA PHE A 403 -14.37 20.62 -18.26
C PHE A 403 -13.12 21.34 -18.76
N ASP A 404 -13.19 22.67 -18.76
CA ASP A 404 -12.09 23.58 -19.11
C ASP A 404 -11.83 24.48 -17.90
N GLU A 405 -10.71 24.25 -17.22
CA GLU A 405 -10.29 25.00 -16.03
C GLU A 405 -10.20 26.51 -16.29
N ASN A 406 -9.66 26.92 -17.44
CA ASN A 406 -9.51 28.33 -17.76
C ASN A 406 -10.86 28.99 -17.97
N TYR A 407 -11.75 28.34 -18.73
CA TYR A 407 -13.13 28.79 -18.88
C TYR A 407 -13.83 28.86 -17.52
N TYR A 408 -13.71 27.80 -16.72
CA TYR A 408 -14.42 27.68 -15.47
C TYR A 408 -13.99 28.75 -14.46
N LEU A 409 -12.69 28.96 -14.25
CA LEU A 409 -12.19 29.99 -13.36
C LEU A 409 -12.47 31.41 -13.89
N ALA A 410 -12.44 31.61 -15.20
CA ALA A 410 -12.77 32.91 -15.80
C ALA A 410 -14.25 33.29 -15.61
N ASN A 411 -15.16 32.32 -15.62
CA ASN A 411 -16.59 32.54 -15.45
C ASN A 411 -17.06 32.46 -13.97
N ASN A 412 -16.21 31.98 -13.07
CA ASN A 412 -16.52 31.78 -11.65
C ASN A 412 -15.48 32.48 -10.76
N ALA A 413 -15.59 33.81 -10.67
CA ALA A 413 -14.59 34.65 -9.99
C ALA A 413 -14.44 34.33 -8.48
N ASP A 414 -15.50 33.87 -7.83
CA ASP A 414 -15.49 33.38 -6.45
C ASP A 414 -14.64 32.11 -6.30
N VAL A 415 -14.72 31.21 -7.28
CA VAL A 415 -13.91 29.98 -7.33
C VAL A 415 -12.44 30.31 -7.58
N ALA A 416 -12.17 31.20 -8.53
CA ALA A 416 -10.81 31.65 -8.81
C ALA A 416 -10.12 32.26 -7.57
N GLN A 417 -10.87 32.94 -6.70
CA GLN A 417 -10.32 33.48 -5.45
C GLN A 417 -9.87 32.37 -4.48
N VAL A 418 -10.70 31.34 -4.27
CA VAL A 418 -10.36 30.25 -3.33
C VAL A 418 -9.25 29.35 -3.87
N VAL A 419 -9.17 29.18 -5.20
CA VAL A 419 -8.06 28.45 -5.84
C VAL A 419 -6.75 29.22 -5.70
N ASN A 420 -6.74 30.52 -6.01
CA ASN A 420 -5.54 31.36 -5.84
C ASN A 420 -5.08 31.49 -4.38
N ALA A 421 -6.00 31.35 -3.43
CA ALA A 421 -5.70 31.32 -2.00
C ALA A 421 -5.20 29.96 -1.50
N GLY A 422 -5.19 28.92 -2.36
CA GLY A 422 -4.83 27.56 -2.00
C GLY A 422 -5.83 26.88 -1.05
N LEU A 423 -7.08 27.37 -1.01
CA LEU A 423 -8.15 26.78 -0.19
C LEU A 423 -8.86 25.64 -0.90
N VAL A 424 -8.81 25.64 -2.23
CA VAL A 424 -9.23 24.55 -3.12
C VAL A 424 -8.09 24.37 -4.12
N ASN A 425 -7.72 23.16 -4.47
CA ASN A 425 -6.53 22.88 -5.29
C ASN A 425 -6.74 23.24 -6.76
N SER A 426 -7.99 23.22 -7.26
CA SER A 426 -8.34 23.60 -8.64
C SER A 426 -9.81 23.99 -8.80
N GLY A 427 -10.13 24.66 -9.90
CA GLY A 427 -11.49 24.90 -10.36
C GLY A 427 -12.24 23.60 -10.64
N TRP A 428 -11.52 22.59 -11.13
CA TRP A 428 -12.01 21.23 -11.25
C TRP A 428 -12.50 20.69 -9.90
N GLU A 429 -11.67 20.68 -8.85
CA GLU A 429 -12.08 20.22 -7.51
C GLU A 429 -13.34 20.96 -7.01
N HIS A 430 -13.42 22.28 -7.23
CA HIS A 430 -14.63 23.04 -6.92
C HIS A 430 -15.84 22.59 -7.75
N PHE A 431 -15.67 22.39 -9.06
CA PHE A 431 -16.74 21.96 -9.95
C PHE A 431 -17.33 20.62 -9.52
N LEU A 432 -16.48 19.69 -9.11
CA LEU A 432 -16.90 18.39 -8.62
C LEU A 432 -17.66 18.45 -7.32
N THR A 433 -17.12 19.21 -6.37
CA THR A 433 -17.67 19.26 -5.03
C THR A 433 -18.95 20.08 -4.98
N PHE A 434 -19.02 21.17 -5.76
CA PHE A 434 -20.10 22.16 -5.69
C PHE A 434 -20.68 22.49 -7.06
N GLY A 435 -19.83 22.81 -8.04
CA GLY A 435 -20.25 23.40 -9.31
C GLY A 435 -21.29 22.61 -10.10
N GLN A 436 -21.20 21.28 -10.08
CA GLN A 436 -22.20 20.39 -10.69
C GLN A 436 -23.60 20.65 -10.11
N THR A 437 -23.72 20.65 -8.78
CA THR A 437 -25.00 20.88 -8.08
C THR A 437 -25.43 22.35 -8.07
N GLU A 438 -24.47 23.27 -8.16
CA GLU A 438 -24.71 24.71 -8.33
C GLU A 438 -25.10 25.07 -9.78
N LYS A 439 -25.16 24.09 -10.68
CA LYS A 439 -25.49 24.26 -12.10
C LYS A 439 -24.52 25.17 -12.85
N ARG A 440 -23.25 25.20 -12.44
CA ARG A 440 -22.20 25.95 -13.15
C ARG A 440 -21.79 25.20 -14.40
N ASP A 441 -21.50 25.91 -15.46
CA ASP A 441 -21.09 25.27 -16.72
C ASP A 441 -19.58 24.97 -16.69
N PRO A 442 -19.17 23.71 -16.92
CA PRO A 442 -17.79 23.27 -16.79
C PRO A 442 -16.87 23.71 -17.92
N SER A 443 -17.44 24.02 -19.09
CA SER A 443 -16.69 24.47 -20.26
C SER A 443 -17.59 25.29 -21.18
N ALA A 444 -17.01 25.97 -22.16
CA ALA A 444 -17.78 26.66 -23.19
C ALA A 444 -18.65 25.72 -24.05
N ASN A 445 -18.33 24.42 -24.05
CA ASN A 445 -18.95 23.42 -24.91
C ASN A 445 -20.02 22.58 -24.19
N PHE A 446 -20.20 22.74 -22.89
CA PHE A 446 -21.18 21.98 -22.13
C PHE A 446 -21.96 22.90 -21.19
N SER A 447 -23.26 23.06 -21.47
CA SER A 447 -24.17 23.78 -20.59
C SER A 447 -25.09 22.81 -19.87
N GLN A 448 -25.04 22.79 -18.54
CA GLN A 448 -25.87 21.90 -17.73
C GLN A 448 -27.36 22.20 -17.95
N GLU A 449 -27.72 23.48 -18.00
CA GLU A 449 -29.10 23.90 -18.24
C GLU A 449 -29.59 23.47 -19.62
N THR A 450 -28.77 23.69 -20.65
CA THR A 450 -29.10 23.29 -22.03
C THR A 450 -29.28 21.79 -22.13
N TYR A 451 -28.36 21.01 -21.56
CA TYR A 451 -28.44 19.55 -21.56
C TYR A 451 -29.73 19.04 -20.90
N LEU A 452 -30.10 19.56 -19.73
CA LEU A 452 -31.35 19.16 -19.06
C LEU A 452 -32.61 19.61 -19.80
N SER A 453 -32.53 20.72 -20.55
CA SER A 453 -33.64 21.17 -21.38
C SER A 453 -33.88 20.25 -22.58
N LEU A 454 -32.79 19.68 -23.13
CA LEU A 454 -32.82 18.75 -24.25
C LEU A 454 -33.21 17.33 -23.82
N HIS A 455 -32.81 16.91 -22.63
CA HIS A 455 -33.01 15.55 -22.11
C HIS A 455 -33.87 15.56 -20.85
N GLN A 456 -35.17 15.72 -21.03
CA GLN A 456 -36.12 15.80 -19.90
C GLN A 456 -36.20 14.52 -19.06
N ASP A 457 -35.86 13.37 -19.65
CA ASP A 457 -35.69 12.10 -18.94
C ASP A 457 -34.58 12.21 -17.88
N VAL A 458 -33.46 12.85 -18.22
CA VAL A 458 -32.34 13.11 -17.32
C VAL A 458 -32.74 14.12 -16.24
N ALA A 459 -33.43 15.20 -16.63
CA ALA A 459 -33.93 16.18 -15.67
C ALA A 459 -34.87 15.54 -14.63
N GLY A 460 -35.74 14.63 -15.07
CA GLY A 460 -36.60 13.85 -14.19
C GLY A 460 -35.81 12.88 -13.29
N ALA A 461 -34.78 12.23 -13.81
CA ALA A 461 -33.94 11.33 -13.03
C ALA A 461 -33.17 12.06 -11.92
N ILE A 462 -32.62 13.25 -12.21
CA ILE A 462 -31.96 14.10 -11.20
C ILE A 462 -32.96 14.59 -10.15
N ALA A 463 -34.15 15.04 -10.56
CA ALA A 463 -35.18 15.52 -9.63
C ALA A 463 -35.65 14.43 -8.65
N ASN A 464 -35.60 13.16 -9.08
CA ASN A 464 -35.92 12.01 -8.24
C ASN A 464 -34.71 11.46 -7.45
N GLY A 465 -33.55 12.12 -7.53
CA GLY A 465 -32.34 11.71 -6.84
C GLY A 465 -31.66 10.47 -7.42
N GLY A 466 -31.97 10.10 -8.67
CA GLY A 466 -31.37 8.95 -9.35
C GLY A 466 -29.94 9.19 -9.84
N MET A 467 -29.53 10.45 -9.96
CA MET A 467 -28.17 10.85 -10.37
C MET A 467 -27.89 12.31 -9.97
N PRO A 468 -26.62 12.71 -9.80
CA PRO A 468 -26.25 13.97 -9.17
C PRO A 468 -26.35 15.22 -10.07
N SER A 469 -26.12 15.11 -11.38
CA SER A 469 -26.04 16.29 -12.26
C SER A 469 -26.20 15.96 -13.75
N ALA A 470 -26.37 17.00 -14.57
CA ALA A 470 -26.37 16.91 -16.02
C ALA A 470 -25.02 16.43 -16.57
N PHE A 471 -23.96 17.00 -16.01
CA PHE A 471 -22.59 16.64 -16.34
C PHE A 471 -22.33 15.16 -16.08
N TYR A 472 -22.72 14.65 -14.90
CA TYR A 472 -22.59 13.25 -14.55
C TYR A 472 -23.32 12.34 -15.54
N HIS A 473 -24.57 12.67 -15.88
CA HIS A 473 -25.31 11.86 -16.83
C HIS A 473 -24.61 11.82 -18.19
N TYR A 474 -24.20 12.98 -18.72
CA TYR A 474 -23.55 13.00 -20.02
C TYR A 474 -22.24 12.22 -20.03
N ALA A 475 -21.41 12.42 -19.00
CA ALA A 475 -20.14 11.74 -18.80
C ALA A 475 -20.27 10.22 -18.65
N ALA A 476 -21.27 9.74 -17.90
CA ALA A 476 -21.45 8.30 -17.62
C ALA A 476 -22.25 7.57 -18.70
N PHE A 477 -23.28 8.21 -19.25
CA PHE A 477 -24.26 7.57 -20.13
C PHE A 477 -24.42 8.30 -21.46
N GLY A 478 -24.50 9.63 -21.43
CA GLY A 478 -24.90 10.42 -22.58
C GLY A 478 -23.95 10.32 -23.78
N ILE A 479 -22.65 10.15 -23.57
CA ILE A 479 -21.68 9.91 -24.66
C ILE A 479 -21.95 8.56 -25.33
N ALA A 480 -22.13 7.49 -24.53
CA ALA A 480 -22.46 6.16 -25.05
C ALA A 480 -23.84 6.10 -25.72
N GLU A 481 -24.79 6.90 -25.23
CA GLU A 481 -26.12 7.06 -25.80
C GLU A 481 -26.17 7.98 -27.03
N GLY A 482 -25.06 8.67 -27.37
CA GLY A 482 -25.01 9.64 -28.47
C GLY A 482 -25.88 10.88 -28.25
N ARG A 483 -26.07 11.30 -27.00
CA ARG A 483 -26.87 12.47 -26.62
C ARG A 483 -26.19 13.76 -27.09
N ALA A 484 -26.97 14.73 -27.54
CA ALA A 484 -26.46 16.06 -27.89
C ALA A 484 -26.21 16.92 -26.65
N ILE A 485 -25.22 17.82 -26.72
CA ILE A 485 -24.86 18.82 -25.69
C ILE A 485 -25.01 20.25 -26.20
#